data_AF-A0A924U908-F1
#
_entry.id   AF-A0A924U908-F1
#
_cell.length_a   1.000
_cell.length_b   1.000
_cell.length_c   1.000
_cell.angle_alpha   90.00
_cell.angle_beta   90.00
_cell.angle_gamma   90.00
#
_symmetry.space_group_name_H-M   'P 1'
#
loop_
_entity.id
_entity.type
_entity.pdbx_description
1 polymer ?
#
loop_
_entity_poly.entity_id
_entity_poly.type
_entity_poly.pdbx_seq_one_letter_code
_entity_poly.pdbx_strand_id
1 'polypeptide(L)'
;MSRLSDATEAYRLRWKRRGLLWRAFRCRRRLTSVQDNTAAIRPGTVLCFGAIRNEAARLPHFLDHHRKLGVGHFLFVDNASDDGSPDLLARQ
;
A
#
# COMPACT_ATOMS: atom_id res chain seq x y z
N MET A 1 -26.26 -13.02 28.45
CA MET A 1 -25.85 -14.01 27.43
C MET A 1 -25.15 -13.32 26.25
N SER A 2 -23.94 -12.76 26.44
CA SER A 2 -23.20 -12.06 25.34
C SER A 2 -21.68 -12.29 25.32
N ARG A 3 -21.04 -12.69 26.43
CA ARG A 3 -19.56 -12.82 26.46
C ARG A 3 -19.01 -14.01 25.65
N LEU A 4 -19.79 -15.07 25.47
CA LEU A 4 -19.37 -16.28 24.75
C LEU A 4 -19.46 -16.11 23.23
N SER A 5 -20.46 -15.38 22.72
CA SER A 5 -20.56 -15.00 21.30
C SER A 5 -19.43 -14.05 20.89
N ASP A 6 -19.08 -13.09 21.77
CA ASP A 6 -17.98 -12.17 21.52
C ASP A 6 -16.63 -12.91 21.45
N ALA A 7 -16.44 -13.92 22.31
CA ALA A 7 -15.23 -14.74 22.33
C ALA A 7 -15.08 -15.62 21.06
N THR A 8 -16.18 -16.19 20.56
CA THR A 8 -16.15 -17.01 19.33
C THR A 8 -15.93 -16.13 18.09
N GLU A 9 -16.53 -14.94 18.02
CA GLU A 9 -16.29 -13.97 16.96
C GLU A 9 -14.84 -13.46 16.98
N ALA A 10 -14.31 -13.10 18.15
CA ALA A 10 -12.91 -12.71 18.30
C ALA A 10 -11.96 -13.83 17.85
N TYR A 11 -12.26 -15.08 18.19
CA TYR A 11 -11.49 -16.24 17.76
C TYR A 11 -11.55 -16.46 16.24
N ARG A 12 -12.74 -16.34 15.63
CA ARG A 12 -12.94 -16.40 14.18
C ARG A 12 -12.14 -15.30 13.46
N LEU A 13 -12.17 -14.07 13.96
CA LEU A 13 -11.40 -12.96 13.41
C LEU A 13 -9.88 -13.19 13.54
N ARG A 14 -9.43 -13.81 14.65
CA ARG A 14 -8.03 -14.20 14.84
C ARG A 14 -7.57 -15.23 13.82
N TRP A 15 -8.39 -16.24 13.55
CA TRP A 15 -8.12 -17.22 12.49
C TRP A 15 -8.13 -16.60 11.09
N LYS A 16 -9.10 -15.74 10.80
CA LYS A 16 -9.14 -14.97 9.53
C LYS A 16 -7.86 -14.15 9.35
N ARG A 17 -7.40 -13.45 10.40
CA ARG A 17 -6.13 -12.70 10.38
C ARG A 17 -4.94 -13.61 10.08
N ARG A 18 -4.84 -14.78 10.74
CA ARG A 18 -3.77 -15.76 10.48
C ARG A 18 -3.78 -16.20 9.01
N GLY A 19 -4.94 -16.50 8.45
CA GLY A 19 -5.09 -16.84 7.04
C GLY A 19 -4.68 -15.71 6.08
N LEU A 20 -5.06 -14.46 6.37
CA LEU A 20 -4.67 -13.30 5.58
C LEU A 20 -3.17 -13.03 5.64
N LEU A 21 -2.55 -13.16 6.82
CA LEU A 21 -1.09 -13.04 6.99
C LEU A 21 -0.34 -14.14 6.25
N TRP A 22 -0.82 -15.39 6.32
CA TRP A 22 -0.25 -16.49 5.55
C TRP A 22 -0.35 -16.24 4.05
N ARG A 23 -1.51 -15.75 3.57
CA ARG A 23 -1.70 -15.39 2.16
C ARG A 23 -0.72 -14.30 1.73
N ALA A 24 -0.56 -13.24 2.54
CA ALA A 24 0.40 -12.17 2.27
C ALA A 24 1.83 -12.71 2.20
N PHE A 25 2.23 -13.54 3.16
CA PHE A 25 3.55 -14.18 3.18
C PHE A 25 3.78 -15.04 1.92
N ARG A 26 2.80 -15.85 1.52
CA ARG A 26 2.89 -16.74 0.36
C ARG A 26 2.92 -15.97 -0.96
N CYS A 27 2.21 -14.85 -1.04
CA CYS A 27 2.17 -14.00 -2.22
C CYS A 27 3.28 -12.94 -2.28
N ARG A 28 4.13 -12.80 -1.24
CA ARG A 28 5.15 -11.73 -1.17
C ARG A 28 6.11 -11.67 -2.36
N ARG A 29 6.37 -12.82 -3.00
CA ARG A 29 7.25 -12.93 -4.17
C ARG A 29 6.55 -12.60 -5.51
N ARG A 30 5.28 -12.22 -5.47
CA ARG A 30 4.51 -11.81 -6.67
C ARG A 30 4.63 -10.33 -6.98
N LEU A 31 5.26 -9.57 -6.09
CA LEU A 31 5.56 -8.15 -6.29
C LEU A 31 7.01 -8.04 -6.74
N THR A 32 7.22 -7.23 -7.77
CA THR A 32 8.55 -6.86 -8.25
C THR A 32 8.78 -5.41 -7.84
N SER A 33 9.91 -5.14 -7.19
CA SER A 33 10.31 -3.75 -6.93
C SER A 33 10.75 -3.12 -8.25
N VAL A 34 10.10 -2.04 -8.64
CA VAL A 34 10.48 -1.24 -9.83
C VAL A 34 11.48 -0.16 -9.43
N GLN A 35 11.18 0.57 -8.36
CA GLN A 35 12.01 1.64 -7.80
C GLN A 35 11.96 1.53 -6.27
N ASP A 36 13.13 1.41 -5.63
CA ASP A 36 13.23 1.36 -4.17
C ASP A 36 13.96 2.59 -3.63
N ASN A 37 13.18 3.54 -3.12
CA ASN A 37 13.67 4.76 -2.48
C ASN A 37 13.49 4.70 -0.95
N THR A 38 13.27 3.52 -0.36
CA THR A 38 12.96 3.38 1.08
C THR A 38 14.11 3.82 1.98
N ALA A 39 15.35 3.78 1.48
CA ALA A 39 16.53 4.28 2.19
C ALA A 39 16.47 5.80 2.47
N ALA A 40 15.66 6.56 1.74
CA ALA A 40 15.48 8.00 1.95
C ALA A 40 14.46 8.34 3.05
N ILE A 41 13.75 7.35 3.61
CA ILE A 41 12.73 7.58 4.64
C ILE A 41 13.41 8.00 5.95
N ARG A 42 13.08 9.20 6.44
CA ARG A 42 13.57 9.73 7.71
C ARG A 42 12.55 9.54 8.83
N PRO A 43 12.97 9.44 10.10
CA PRO A 43 12.07 9.51 11.24
C PRO A 43 11.16 10.74 11.17
N GLY A 44 9.87 10.57 11.42
CA GLY A 44 8.88 11.66 11.35
C GLY A 44 8.35 11.98 9.94
N THR A 45 8.83 11.29 8.90
CA THR A 45 8.28 11.47 7.54
C THR A 45 6.84 10.94 7.48
N VAL A 46 5.92 11.75 6.96
CA VAL A 46 4.56 11.29 6.65
C VAL A 46 4.61 10.45 5.38
N LEU A 47 4.23 9.17 5.50
CA LEU A 47 4.20 8.21 4.41
C LEU A 47 2.80 8.10 3.82
N CYS A 48 2.70 8.15 2.49
CA CYS A 48 1.48 7.81 1.77
C CYS A 48 1.65 6.43 1.13
N PHE A 49 0.78 5.49 1.47
CA PHE A 49 0.73 4.18 0.84
C PHE A 49 -0.54 4.07 -0.01
N GLY A 50 -0.42 3.64 -1.25
CA GLY A 50 -1.55 3.52 -2.17
C GLY A 50 -1.38 2.39 -3.17
N ALA A 51 -2.50 1.85 -3.66
CA ALA A 51 -2.50 0.97 -4.82
C ALA A 51 -3.08 1.74 -6.02
N ILE A 52 -2.45 1.63 -7.19
CA ILE A 52 -2.88 2.32 -8.40
C ILE A 52 -3.09 1.35 -9.56
N ARG A 53 -3.93 1.76 -10.51
CA ARG A 53 -4.08 1.10 -11.82
C ARG A 53 -4.58 2.12 -12.84
N ASN A 54 -3.83 2.33 -13.91
CA ASN A 54 -4.20 3.21 -15.02
C ASN A 54 -4.61 4.63 -14.58
N GLU A 55 -3.77 5.29 -13.79
CA GLU A 55 -4.05 6.61 -13.21
C GLU A 55 -3.11 7.71 -13.74
N ALA A 56 -2.43 7.52 -14.87
CA ALA A 56 -1.37 8.41 -15.36
C ALA A 56 -1.81 9.88 -15.48
N ALA A 57 -3.06 10.13 -15.89
CA ALA A 57 -3.60 11.48 -16.02
C ALA A 57 -3.85 12.17 -14.66
N ARG A 58 -4.22 11.40 -13.62
CA ARG A 58 -4.55 11.92 -12.29
C ARG A 58 -3.35 11.97 -11.36
N LEU A 59 -2.39 11.07 -11.57
CA LEU A 59 -1.26 10.85 -10.69
C LEU A 59 -0.44 12.12 -10.39
N PRO A 60 -0.14 13.01 -11.36
CA PRO A 60 0.59 14.25 -11.06
C PRO A 60 -0.15 15.15 -10.06
N HIS A 61 -1.46 15.29 -10.23
CA HIS A 61 -2.31 16.09 -9.34
C HIS A 61 -2.41 15.45 -7.96
N PHE A 62 -2.52 14.12 -7.90
CA PHE A 62 -2.53 13.37 -6.64
C PHE A 62 -1.24 13.62 -5.85
N LEU A 63 -0.08 13.50 -6.51
CA LEU A 63 1.23 13.70 -5.89
C LEU A 63 1.41 15.13 -5.38
N ASP A 64 1.09 16.12 -6.22
CA ASP A 64 1.19 17.55 -5.85
C ASP A 64 0.29 17.88 -4.64
N HIS A 65 -0.96 17.43 -4.67
CA HIS A 65 -1.90 17.62 -3.57
C HIS A 65 -1.36 17.04 -2.24
N HIS A 66 -0.90 15.78 -2.26
CA HIS A 66 -0.43 15.13 -1.04
C HIS A 66 0.90 15.69 -0.53
N ARG A 67 1.78 16.16 -1.42
CA ARG A 67 2.98 16.91 -1.03
C ARG A 67 2.62 18.20 -0.30
N LYS A 68 1.60 18.94 -0.76
CA LYS A 68 1.09 20.14 -0.07
C LYS A 68 0.50 19.83 1.30
N LEU A 69 -0.03 18.63 1.51
CA LEU A 69 -0.48 18.14 2.82
C LEU A 69 0.67 17.69 3.74
N GLY A 70 1.92 17.70 3.26
CA GLY A 70 3.10 17.32 4.04
C GLY A 70 3.53 15.86 3.90
N VAL A 71 2.99 15.12 2.92
CA VAL A 71 3.50 13.77 2.60
C VAL A 71 4.92 13.90 2.06
N GLY A 72 5.87 13.25 2.74
CA GLY A 72 7.29 13.29 2.38
C GLY A 72 7.76 12.07 1.61
N HIS A 73 7.01 10.97 1.60
CA HIS A 73 7.37 9.78 0.85
C HIS A 73 6.14 8.97 0.42
N PHE A 74 6.20 8.39 -0.78
CA PHE A 74 5.11 7.63 -1.38
C PHE A 74 5.53 6.17 -1.61
N LEU A 75 4.65 5.25 -1.23
CA LEU A 75 4.81 3.80 -1.41
C LEU A 75 3.63 3.29 -2.25
N PHE A 76 3.86 3.08 -3.55
CA PHE A 76 2.81 2.63 -4.45
C PHE A 76 2.94 1.16 -4.82
N VAL A 77 1.79 0.48 -4.89
CA VAL A 77 1.63 -0.83 -5.51
C VAL A 77 0.88 -0.65 -6.82
N ASP A 78 1.56 -0.87 -7.94
CA ASP A 78 0.93 -0.85 -9.26
C ASP A 78 0.29 -2.20 -9.58
N ASN A 79 -0.98 -2.18 -9.98
CA ASN A 79 -1.75 -3.38 -10.35
C ASN A 79 -1.75 -3.61 -11.88
N ALA A 80 -0.56 -3.72 -12.46
CA ALA A 80 -0.34 -3.98 -13.88
C ALA A 80 -0.96 -2.92 -14.79
N SER A 81 -0.56 -1.66 -14.57
CA SER A 81 -0.97 -0.55 -15.43
C SER A 81 -0.34 -0.64 -16.82
N ASP A 82 -1.06 -0.16 -17.83
CA ASP A 82 -0.65 -0.13 -19.24
C ASP A 82 -0.62 1.29 -19.85
N ASP A 83 -0.87 2.32 -19.05
CA ASP A 83 -1.03 3.72 -19.46
C ASP A 83 0.21 4.61 -19.21
N GLY A 84 1.35 4.01 -18.84
CA GLY A 84 2.57 4.73 -18.48
C GLY A 84 2.62 5.23 -17.02
N SER A 85 1.64 4.90 -16.18
CA SER A 85 1.69 5.18 -14.73
C SER A 85 2.98 4.72 -14.04
N PRO A 86 3.54 3.51 -14.34
CA PRO A 86 4.76 3.05 -13.67
C PRO A 86 5.97 3.93 -13.99
N ASP A 87 6.11 4.39 -15.23
CA ASP A 87 7.23 5.25 -15.66
C ASP A 87 7.14 6.64 -15.03
N LEU A 88 5.92 7.17 -14.86
CA LEU A 88 5.70 8.44 -14.16
C LEU A 88 6.11 8.36 -12.68
N LEU A 89 5.86 7.23 -12.03
CA LEU A 89 6.26 6.99 -10.64
C LEU A 89 7.76 6.77 -10.49
N ALA A 90 8.39 6.04 -11.40
CA ALA A 90 9.83 5.76 -11.35
C ALA A 90 10.70 7.03 -11.43
N ARG A 91 10.14 8.13 -11.96
CA ARG A 91 10.80 9.44 -12.07
C ARG A 91 10.65 10.34 -10.82
N GLN A 92 9.94 9.89 -9.77
CA GLN A 92 9.66 10.67 -8.56
C GLN A 92 10.72 10.56 -7.46
#